data_AF-A0A2R3J4U0-F1
#
_entry.id   AF-A0A2R3J4U0-F1
#
_cell.length_a   1.000
_cell.length_b   1.000
_cell.length_c   1.000
_cell.angle_alpha   90.00
_cell.angle_beta   90.00
_cell.angle_gamma   90.00
#
_symmetry.space_group_name_H-M   'P 1'
#
loop_
_entity.id
_entity.type
_entity.pdbx_description
1 polymer ?
#
loop_
_entity_poly.entity_id
_entity_poly.type
_entity_poly.pdbx_seq_one_letter_code
_entity_poly.pdbx_strand_id
1 'polypeptide(L)'
;MNLVLPPWQRPPSWNLDQQVQFIEGIFLGLGTGYYVINGRDYDDQGHDKPMSGWLIDGQQRITAIARFFHGEISIFGGIFFQDLSLADKRRRFNNLIFPCIEMDYTDDEKVLKELYRRLNFSGTPHTEADLELLNA
;
A
#
# COMPACT_ATOMS: atom_id res chain seq x y z
N MET A 1 -6.27 7.56 6.98
CA MET A 1 -5.48 6.70 7.89
C MET A 1 -4.20 7.42 8.23
N ASN A 2 -3.95 7.70 9.51
CA ASN A 2 -2.67 8.27 9.95
C ASN A 2 -1.77 7.10 10.38
N LEU A 3 -0.95 6.59 9.46
CA LEU A 3 -0.06 5.46 9.71
C LEU A 3 1.36 5.98 9.91
N VAL A 4 2.05 5.45 10.92
CA VAL A 4 3.42 5.82 11.24
C VAL A 4 4.36 4.87 10.49
N LEU A 5 5.33 5.44 9.77
CA LEU A 5 6.37 4.66 9.11
C LEU A 5 7.53 4.42 10.09
N PRO A 6 8.11 3.20 10.13
CA PRO A 6 9.39 2.99 10.78
C PRO A 6 10.47 3.93 10.21
N PRO A 7 11.39 4.46 11.04
CA PRO A 7 12.39 5.44 10.61
C PRO A 7 13.42 4.89 9.61
N TRP A 8 13.55 3.56 9.51
CA TRP A 8 14.42 2.87 8.58
C TRP A 8 13.74 2.52 7.25
N GLN A 9 12.43 2.81 7.11
CA GLN A 9 11.74 2.61 5.84
C GLN A 9 12.05 3.76 4.89
N ARG A 10 12.17 3.43 3.60
CA ARG A 10 12.37 4.40 2.53
C ARG A 10 11.15 5.31 2.34
N PRO A 11 11.32 6.49 1.71
CA PRO A 11 10.20 7.27 1.18
C PRO A 11 9.40 6.50 0.11
N PRO A 12 8.16 6.94 -0.22
CA PRO A 12 7.44 6.46 -1.39
C PRO A 12 8.32 6.55 -2.66
N SER A 13 8.30 5.50 -3.48
CA SER A 13 9.19 5.37 -4.64
C SER A 13 8.49 4.94 -5.92
N TRP A 14 7.22 4.51 -5.89
CA TRP A 14 6.54 4.19 -7.12
C TRP A 14 6.49 5.44 -7.99
N ASN A 15 6.95 5.32 -9.24
CA ASN A 15 6.80 6.39 -10.21
C ASN A 15 5.31 6.58 -10.57
N LEU A 16 4.99 7.60 -11.36
CA LEU A 16 3.60 7.88 -11.73
C LEU A 16 2.95 6.68 -12.42
N ASP A 17 3.63 6.06 -13.39
CA ASP A 17 3.09 4.95 -14.16
C ASP A 17 2.74 3.74 -13.29
N GLN A 18 3.62 3.39 -12.33
CA GLN A 18 3.37 2.32 -11.36
C GLN A 18 2.14 2.62 -10.48
N GLN A 19 1.98 3.87 -10.04
CA GLN A 19 0.81 4.26 -9.26
C GLN A 19 -0.47 4.20 -10.11
N VAL A 20 -0.43 4.71 -11.34
CA VAL A 20 -1.57 4.69 -12.27
C VAL A 20 -1.99 3.25 -12.58
N GLN A 21 -1.05 2.38 -12.97
CA GLN A 21 -1.34 0.97 -13.25
C GLN A 21 -1.96 0.25 -12.05
N PHE A 22 -1.51 0.57 -10.82
CA PHE A 22 -2.12 0.00 -9.62
C PHE A 22 -3.58 0.45 -9.44
N ILE A 23 -3.87 1.74 -9.60
CA ILE A 23 -5.26 2.25 -9.48
C ILE A 23 -6.14 1.74 -10.61
N GLU A 24 -5.63 1.65 -11.83
CA GLU A 24 -6.32 1.01 -12.96
C GLU A 24 -6.63 -0.46 -12.66
N GLY A 25 -5.68 -1.19 -12.06
CA GLY A 25 -5.91 -2.56 -11.59
C GLY A 25 -7.05 -2.65 -10.57
N ILE A 26 -7.12 -1.74 -9.60
CA ILE A 26 -8.24 -1.65 -8.66
C ILE A 26 -9.55 -1.42 -9.43
N PHE A 27 -9.57 -0.45 -10.36
CA PHE A 27 -10.75 -0.15 -11.17
C PHE A 27 -11.22 -1.36 -11.99
N LEU A 28 -10.28 -2.11 -12.57
CA LEU A 28 -10.55 -3.31 -13.35
C LEU A 28 -11.02 -4.49 -12.48
N GLY A 29 -10.82 -4.43 -11.16
CA GLY A 29 -11.29 -5.43 -10.19
C GLY A 29 -10.21 -6.41 -9.73
N LEU A 30 -8.92 -6.11 -9.95
CA LEU A 30 -7.79 -6.92 -9.47
C LEU A 30 -7.59 -6.82 -7.95
N GLY A 31 -8.25 -5.87 -7.29
CA GLY A 31 -8.20 -5.67 -5.85
C GLY A 31 -7.05 -4.77 -5.39
N THR A 32 -6.98 -4.57 -4.08
CA THR A 32 -6.06 -3.62 -3.42
C THR A 32 -4.78 -4.28 -2.88
N GLY A 33 -4.69 -5.61 -2.93
CA GLY A 33 -3.67 -6.38 -2.21
C GLY A 33 -3.93 -6.37 -0.71
N TYR A 34 -2.91 -6.10 0.09
CA TYR A 34 -3.00 -5.93 1.55
C TYR A 34 -1.95 -4.92 2.04
N TYR A 35 -2.03 -4.51 3.29
CA TYR A 35 -0.96 -3.81 3.97
C TYR A 35 -0.71 -4.47 5.32
N VAL A 36 0.50 -4.34 5.86
CA VAL A 36 0.90 -5.02 7.09
C VAL A 36 1.31 -3.99 8.11
N ILE A 37 0.81 -4.12 9.34
CA ILE A 37 1.20 -3.27 10.47
C ILE A 37 1.78 -4.12 11.60
N ASN A 38 2.68 -3.54 12.39
CA ASN A 38 2.96 -4.04 13.74
C ASN A 38 1.68 -3.89 14.58
N GLY A 39 1.46 -4.83 15.50
CA GLY A 39 0.29 -4.82 16.37
C GLY A 39 0.12 -3.50 17.09
N ARG A 40 -1.13 -3.09 17.31
CA ARG A 40 -1.44 -1.92 18.13
C ARG A 40 -1.44 -2.32 19.59
N ASP A 41 -0.63 -1.62 20.39
CA ASP A 41 -0.57 -1.81 21.83
C ASP A 41 -0.37 -0.46 22.52
N TYR A 42 -0.89 -0.36 23.74
CA TYR A 42 -0.96 0.87 24.51
C TYR A 42 -0.39 0.66 25.92
N ASP A 43 0.30 1.67 26.45
CA ASP A 43 0.74 1.66 27.84
C ASP A 43 -0.44 1.81 28.82
N ASP A 44 -0.16 1.72 30.12
CA ASP A 44 -1.19 1.84 31.18
C ASP A 44 -1.87 3.22 31.21
N GLN A 45 -1.30 4.23 30.53
CA GLN A 45 -1.86 5.58 30.40
C GLN A 45 -2.65 5.75 29.09
N GLY A 46 -2.70 4.73 28.24
CA GLY A 46 -3.39 4.74 26.96
C GLY A 46 -2.59 5.38 25.82
N HIS A 47 -1.30 5.64 25.99
CA HIS A 47 -0.44 6.09 24.90
C HIS A 47 0.03 4.91 24.06
N ASP A 48 0.23 5.14 22.76
CA ASP A 48 0.84 4.14 21.88
C ASP A 48 2.19 3.69 22.43
N LYS A 49 2.36 2.37 22.61
CA LYS A 49 3.67 1.81 22.93
C LYS A 49 4.65 2.06 21.78
N PRO A 50 5.97 2.01 22.02
CA PRO A 50 6.96 2.11 20.96
C PRO A 50 6.65 1.15 19.81
N MET A 51 6.70 1.66 18.57
CA MET A 51 6.46 0.88 17.36
C MET A 51 5.02 0.36 17.15
N SER A 52 4.10 0.68 18.06
CA SER A 52 2.68 0.34 17.94
C SER A 52 2.10 0.85 16.62
N GLY A 53 1.44 -0.05 15.87
CA GLY A 53 0.77 0.31 14.62
C GLY A 53 1.68 0.78 13.48
N TRP A 54 3.00 0.57 13.58
CA TRP A 54 3.93 0.90 12.50
C TRP A 54 3.59 0.17 11.20
N LEU A 55 3.54 0.91 10.09
CA LEU A 55 3.30 0.34 8.76
C LEU A 55 4.56 -0.38 8.25
N ILE A 56 4.51 -1.70 8.17
CA ILE A 56 5.62 -2.53 7.73
C ILE A 56 5.60 -2.74 6.21
N ASP A 57 4.43 -2.95 5.62
CA ASP A 57 4.28 -3.13 4.17
C ASP A 57 3.02 -2.44 3.63
N GLY A 58 3.03 -2.07 2.35
CA GLY A 58 1.90 -1.45 1.66
C GLY A 58 1.99 0.07 1.47
N GLN A 59 3.09 0.70 1.89
CA GLN A 59 3.33 2.15 1.77
C GLN A 59 3.02 2.68 0.36
N GLN A 60 3.49 1.99 -0.69
CA GLN A 60 3.33 2.45 -2.07
C GLN A 60 1.86 2.40 -2.54
N ARG A 61 1.15 1.32 -2.18
CA ARG A 61 -0.28 1.13 -2.46
C ARG A 61 -1.13 2.19 -1.76
N ILE A 62 -0.88 2.40 -0.46
CA ILE A 62 -1.56 3.44 0.34
C ILE A 62 -1.34 4.82 -0.26
N THR A 63 -0.09 5.11 -0.65
CA THR A 63 0.26 6.40 -1.28
C THR A 63 -0.51 6.59 -2.59
N ALA A 64 -0.49 5.61 -3.50
CA ALA A 64 -1.21 5.70 -4.77
C ALA A 64 -2.72 5.91 -4.57
N ILE A 65 -3.35 5.17 -3.66
CA ILE A 65 -4.78 5.32 -3.35
C ILE A 65 -5.09 6.71 -2.82
N ALA A 66 -4.29 7.19 -1.86
CA ALA A 66 -4.47 8.53 -1.29
C ALA A 66 -4.36 9.63 -2.36
N ARG A 67 -3.32 9.55 -3.21
CA ARG A 67 -3.11 10.52 -4.30
C ARG A 67 -4.26 10.51 -5.31
N PHE A 68 -4.79 9.34 -5.66
CA PHE A 68 -5.95 9.26 -6.55
C PHE A 68 -7.19 9.88 -5.92
N PHE A 69 -7.46 9.59 -4.64
CA PHE A 69 -8.64 10.10 -3.92
C PHE A 69 -8.56 11.62 -3.72
N HIS A 70 -7.36 12.18 -3.61
CA HIS A 70 -7.13 13.63 -3.55
C HIS A 70 -7.09 14.31 -4.93
N GLY A 71 -7.26 13.56 -6.03
CA GLY A 71 -7.24 14.12 -7.38
C GLY A 71 -5.85 14.52 -7.88
N GLU A 72 -4.78 13.98 -7.27
CA GLU A 72 -3.39 14.27 -7.66
C GLU A 72 -2.90 13.42 -8.85
N ILE A 73 -3.54 12.28 -9.10
CA ILE A 73 -3.28 11.39 -10.23
C ILE A 73 -4.59 11.02 -10.92
N SER A 74 -4.54 10.79 -12.21
CA SER A 74 -5.65 10.32 -13.04
C SER A 74 -5.37 8.95 -13.63
N ILE A 75 -6.41 8.16 -13.87
CA ILE A 75 -6.33 6.88 -14.57
C ILE A 75 -6.86 6.99 -16.00
N PHE A 76 -6.52 6.03 -16.87
CA PHE A 76 -7.00 5.93 -18.25
C PHE A 76 -6.83 7.23 -19.06
N GLY A 77 -5.72 7.93 -18.84
CA GLY A 77 -5.37 9.13 -19.60
C GLY A 77 -6.12 10.40 -19.24
N GLY A 78 -6.80 10.48 -18.08
CA GLY A 78 -7.36 11.74 -17.60
C GLY A 78 -8.58 11.66 -16.69
N ILE A 79 -8.98 10.46 -16.25
CA ILE A 79 -10.12 10.29 -15.35
C ILE A 79 -9.62 10.40 -13.90
N PHE A 80 -10.02 11.46 -13.21
CA PHE A 80 -9.75 11.60 -11.78
C PHE A 80 -10.86 10.96 -10.94
N PHE A 81 -10.59 10.74 -9.65
CA PHE A 81 -11.59 10.17 -8.74
C PHE A 81 -12.90 10.97 -8.75
N GLN A 82 -12.83 12.30 -8.79
CA GLN A 82 -14.01 13.18 -8.84
C GLN A 82 -14.87 12.96 -10.08
N ASP A 83 -14.28 12.60 -11.22
CA ASP A 83 -14.97 12.42 -12.50
C ASP A 83 -15.77 11.11 -12.56
N LEU A 84 -15.46 10.16 -11.67
CA LEU A 84 -16.16 8.88 -11.62
C LEU A 84 -17.62 9.04 -11.23
N SER A 85 -18.47 8.24 -11.89
CA SER A 85 -19.88 8.11 -11.53
C SER A 85 -20.01 7.65 -10.07
N LEU A 86 -21.12 7.99 -9.42
CA LEU A 86 -21.38 7.52 -8.05
C LEU A 86 -21.40 5.99 -7.96
N ALA A 87 -21.86 5.32 -9.02
CA ALA A 87 -21.87 3.88 -9.12
C ALA A 87 -20.44 3.31 -9.15
N ASP A 88 -19.55 3.89 -9.94
CA ASP A 88 -18.16 3.47 -10.03
C ASP A 88 -17.38 3.77 -8.75
N LYS A 89 -17.55 4.96 -8.16
CA LYS A 89 -16.96 5.29 -6.85
C LYS A 89 -17.32 4.23 -5.82
N ARG A 90 -18.59 3.81 -5.76
CA ARG A 90 -19.06 2.78 -4.82
C ARG A 90 -18.50 1.40 -5.15
N ARG A 91 -18.72 0.94 -6.38
CA ARG A 91 -18.39 -0.43 -6.80
C ARG A 91 -16.88 -0.69 -6.88
N ARG A 92 -16.12 0.31 -7.32
CA ARG A 92 -14.68 0.16 -7.64
C ARG A 92 -13.75 0.66 -6.55
N PHE A 93 -14.22 1.45 -5.59
CA PHE A 93 -13.33 2.03 -4.57
C PHE A 93 -13.94 2.02 -3.17
N ASN A 94 -15.05 2.71 -2.94
CA ASN A 94 -15.56 2.96 -1.57
C ASN A 94 -15.98 1.67 -0.84
N ASN A 95 -16.50 0.68 -1.57
CA ASN A 95 -16.89 -0.60 -0.98
C ASN A 95 -15.77 -1.65 -1.04
N LEU A 96 -14.60 -1.32 -1.58
CA LEU A 96 -13.47 -2.23 -1.56
C LEU A 96 -12.83 -2.24 -0.18
N ILE A 97 -12.57 -3.44 0.29
CA ILE A 97 -11.74 -3.65 1.47
C ILE A 97 -10.29 -3.49 1.03
N PHE A 98 -9.50 -2.76 1.81
CA PHE A 98 -8.05 -2.85 1.78
C PHE A 98 -7.62 -3.67 2.99
N PRO A 99 -7.35 -4.97 2.84
CA PRO A 99 -7.04 -5.85 3.95
C PRO A 99 -5.83 -5.35 4.75
N CYS A 100 -6.04 -5.23 6.06
CA CYS A 100 -4.99 -4.99 7.04
C CYS A 100 -4.58 -6.33 7.64
N ILE A 101 -3.30 -6.68 7.53
CA ILE A 101 -2.71 -7.76 8.31
C ILE A 101 -2.04 -7.11 9.52
N GLU A 102 -2.64 -7.31 10.68
CA GLU A 102 -2.08 -6.87 11.96
C GLU A 102 -1.29 -8.02 12.57
N MET A 103 0.00 -7.79 12.80
CA MET A 103 0.88 -8.75 13.47
C MET A 103 0.72 -8.65 14.99
N ASP A 104 1.19 -9.66 15.73
CA ASP A 104 1.38 -9.51 17.17
C ASP A 104 2.32 -8.33 17.46
N TYR A 105 1.98 -7.53 18.47
CA TYR A 105 2.80 -6.39 18.86
C TYR A 105 4.18 -6.85 19.34
N THR A 106 5.21 -6.14 18.91
CA THR A 106 6.57 -6.20 19.46
C THR A 106 7.24 -4.83 19.41
N ASP A 107 8.09 -4.55 20.40
CA ASP A 107 9.03 -3.43 20.42
C ASP A 107 10.45 -3.84 19.96
N ASP A 108 10.65 -5.09 19.53
CA ASP A 108 11.93 -5.53 18.98
C ASP A 108 12.07 -5.12 17.51
N GLU A 109 12.80 -4.01 17.30
CA GLU A 109 13.10 -3.49 15.97
C GLU A 109 13.79 -4.52 15.04
N LYS A 110 14.54 -5.48 15.59
CA LYS A 110 15.20 -6.52 14.77
C LYS A 110 14.17 -7.46 14.15
N VAL A 111 13.15 -7.84 14.92
CA VAL A 111 12.03 -8.66 14.43
C VAL A 111 11.27 -7.92 13.34
N LEU A 112 10.99 -6.63 13.54
CA LEU A 112 10.30 -5.81 12.54
C LEU A 112 11.11 -5.63 11.25
N LYS A 113 12.43 -5.44 11.35
CA LYS A 113 13.33 -5.38 10.19
C LYS A 113 13.37 -6.71 9.44
N GLU A 114 13.36 -7.83 10.16
CA GLU A 114 13.31 -9.15 9.52
C GLU A 114 11.97 -9.41 8.82
N LEU A 115 10.85 -9.03 9.44
CA LEU A 115 9.54 -9.07 8.79
C LEU A 115 9.52 -8.20 7.52
N TYR A 116 10.05 -6.98 7.59
CA TYR A 116 10.17 -6.10 6.44
C TYR A 116 10.99 -6.73 5.31
N ARG A 117 12.12 -7.37 5.63
CA ARG A 117 12.94 -8.11 4.65
C ARG A 117 12.14 -9.21 3.97
N ARG A 118 11.42 -10.02 4.74
CA ARG A 118 10.59 -11.11 4.21
C ARG A 118 9.52 -10.61 3.25
N LEU A 119 8.87 -9.50 3.58
CA LEU A 119 7.79 -8.93 2.78
C LEU A 119 8.29 -8.28 1.49
N ASN A 120 9.46 -7.64 1.52
CA ASN A 120 9.90 -6.76 0.43
C ASN A 120 11.08 -7.28 -0.40
N PHE A 121 11.81 -8.30 0.07
CA PHE A 121 13.06 -8.77 -0.56
C PHE A 121 13.11 -10.28 -0.79
N SER A 122 12.02 -11.01 -0.56
CA SER A 122 11.97 -12.46 -0.78
C SER A 122 11.63 -12.86 -2.22
N GLY A 123 11.01 -11.97 -3.00
CA GLY A 123 10.70 -12.20 -4.41
C GLY A 123 11.86 -11.88 -5.33
N THR A 124 11.97 -12.64 -6.44
CA THR A 124 12.85 -12.30 -7.57
C THR A 124 12.07 -11.42 -8.54
N PRO A 125 12.46 -10.16 -8.80
CA PRO A 125 11.80 -9.32 -9.79
C PRO A 125 11.91 -9.93 -11.19
N HIS A 126 10.88 -9.71 -12.02
CA HIS A 126 10.96 -9.99 -13.45
C HIS A 126 12.09 -9.17 -14.09
N THR A 127 12.77 -9.80 -15.04
CA THR A 127 13.87 -9.23 -15.82
C THR A 127 13.37 -8.62 -17.11
N GLU A 128 14.21 -7.84 -17.79
CA GLU A 128 13.88 -7.33 -19.13
C GLU A 128 13.64 -8.46 -20.13
N ALA A 129 14.39 -9.57 -20.02
CA ALA A 129 14.17 -10.75 -20.85
C ALA A 129 12.78 -11.38 -20.60
N ASP A 130 12.29 -11.36 -19.36
CA ASP A 130 10.92 -11.81 -19.07
C ASP A 130 9.87 -10.88 -19.71
N LEU A 131 10.17 -9.58 -19.83
CA LEU A 131 9.30 -8.61 -20.49
C LEU A 131 9.31 -8.78 -22.02
N GLU A 132 10.47 -9.09 -22.62
CA GLU A 132 10.57 -9.39 -24.05
C GLU A 132 9.69 -10.58 -24.46
N LEU A 133 9.56 -11.61 -23.61
CA LEU A 133 8.67 -12.76 -23.85
C LEU A 133 7.19 -12.38 -23.97
N LEU A 134 6.76 -11.28 -23.35
CA LEU A 134 5.38 -10.79 -23.46
C LEU A 134 5.10 -10.14 -24.83
N ASN A 135 6.14 -9.63 -25.48
CA ASN A 135 6.05 -8.84 -26.71
C ASN A 135 6.39 -9.64 -27.99
N ALA A 136 6.79 -10.91 -27.83
CA ALA A 136 7.14 -11.83 -28.91
C ALA A 136 5.89 -12.52 -29.49
#